data_AF-A0A536JA21-F1
#
_entry.id   AF-A0A536JA21-F1
#
_cell.length_a   1.000
_cell.length_b   1.000
_cell.length_c   1.000
_cell.angle_alpha   90.00
_cell.angle_beta   90.00
_cell.angle_gamma   90.00
#
_symmetry.space_group_name_H-M   'P 1'
#
loop_
_entity.id
_entity.type
_entity.pdbx_description
1 polymer ?
#
loop_
_entity_poly.entity_id
_entity_poly.type
_entity_poly.pdbx_seq_one_letter_code
_entity_poly.pdbx_strand_id
1 'polypeptide(L)'
;MLATRGDLAEMRLRDDAAEWKALVARLDAQRVLDIGAGLDALPEEGEFDLIVAPNDPFSGILEDGARAAALANARRLLAPDGLLVIEGLYVPPQEDVVASAPDGLARERRVEDGSIEREVWRALGDHQYDVRTNGSSARVRAWHCGETALRESGARIAGGLDERDFDPWGDRLIAVVPGWS
;
A
#
# COMPACT_ATOMS: atom_id res chain seq x y z
N MET A 1 -16.93 6.46 15.03
CA MET A 1 -17.47 7.61 14.29
C MET A 1 -17.74 7.10 12.88
N LEU A 2 -19.01 7.06 12.45
CA LEU A 2 -19.41 6.55 11.13
C LEU A 2 -19.03 7.58 10.07
N ALA A 3 -18.28 7.15 9.06
CA ALA A 3 -17.90 8.00 7.95
C ALA A 3 -19.15 8.52 7.22
N THR A 4 -19.23 9.82 7.01
CA THR A 4 -20.33 10.47 6.28
C THR A 4 -19.92 10.79 4.85
N ARG A 5 -20.88 11.19 4.02
CA ARG A 5 -20.75 11.49 2.57
C ARG A 5 -19.60 12.46 2.20
N GLY A 6 -18.98 13.14 3.18
CA GLY A 6 -17.76 13.94 3.03
C GLY A 6 -16.47 13.12 2.94
N ASP A 7 -16.41 11.92 3.52
CA ASP A 7 -15.21 11.06 3.50
C ASP A 7 -14.96 10.44 2.10
N LEU A 8 -16.02 10.39 1.28
CA LEU A 8 -15.92 10.08 -0.16
C LEU A 8 -15.30 11.22 -0.99
N ALA A 9 -15.08 12.41 -0.40
CA ALA A 9 -14.42 13.53 -1.06
C ALA A 9 -12.89 13.38 -1.05
N GLU A 10 -12.29 12.66 -0.11
CA GLU A 10 -10.86 12.35 -0.11
C GLU A 10 -10.50 11.19 -1.06
N MET A 11 -11.45 10.27 -1.30
CA MET A 11 -11.37 9.33 -2.43
C MET A 11 -11.41 10.03 -3.81
N ARG A 12 -11.77 11.32 -3.88
CA ARG A 12 -12.19 11.99 -5.12
C ARG A 12 -11.04 12.52 -5.99
N LEU A 13 -9.78 12.38 -5.54
CA LEU A 13 -8.58 12.92 -6.20
C LEU A 13 -7.69 11.87 -6.88
N ARG A 14 -8.12 10.60 -6.99
CA ARG A 14 -7.29 9.51 -7.53
C ARG A 14 -7.90 8.91 -8.79
N ASP A 15 -7.10 8.73 -9.84
CA ASP A 15 -7.50 7.97 -11.04
C ASP A 15 -7.94 6.53 -10.67
N ASP A 16 -7.43 6.00 -9.56
CA ASP A 16 -7.71 4.63 -9.08
C ASP A 16 -8.94 4.55 -8.16
N ALA A 17 -9.59 5.68 -7.85
CA ALA A 17 -10.77 5.72 -6.99
C ALA A 17 -11.93 4.88 -7.54
N ALA A 18 -11.99 4.69 -8.86
CA ALA A 18 -12.96 3.82 -9.50
C ALA A 18 -12.70 2.34 -9.18
N GLU A 19 -11.45 1.90 -9.17
CA GLU A 19 -11.09 0.51 -8.89
C GLU A 19 -11.38 0.14 -7.43
N TRP A 20 -11.04 1.02 -6.48
CA TRP A 20 -11.37 0.81 -5.06
C TRP A 20 -12.89 0.76 -4.82
N LYS A 21 -13.67 1.61 -5.49
CA LYS A 21 -15.15 1.54 -5.45
C LYS A 21 -15.68 0.24 -6.04
N ALA A 22 -15.08 -0.22 -7.14
CA ALA A 22 -15.46 -1.49 -7.75
C ALA A 22 -15.16 -2.68 -6.82
N LEU A 23 -14.03 -2.66 -6.11
CA LEU A 23 -13.69 -3.65 -5.08
C LEU A 23 -14.73 -3.66 -3.95
N VAL A 24 -15.06 -2.49 -3.39
CA VAL A 24 -16.09 -2.36 -2.33
C VAL A 24 -17.42 -2.96 -2.79
N ALA A 25 -17.87 -2.61 -3.99
CA ALA A 25 -19.12 -3.12 -4.55
C ALA A 25 -19.07 -4.63 -4.83
N ARG A 26 -17.94 -5.14 -5.32
CA ARG A 26 -17.75 -6.56 -5.63
C ARG A 26 -17.74 -7.44 -4.38
N LEU A 27 -17.24 -6.92 -3.27
CA LEU A 27 -17.23 -7.59 -1.97
C LEU A 27 -18.50 -7.35 -1.15
N ASP A 28 -19.41 -6.49 -1.62
CA ASP A 28 -20.59 -6.04 -0.87
C ASP A 28 -20.25 -5.49 0.54
N ALA A 29 -19.07 -4.90 0.68
CA ALA A 29 -18.55 -4.44 1.97
C ALA A 29 -19.36 -3.25 2.50
N GLN A 30 -19.91 -3.38 3.71
CA GLN A 30 -20.75 -2.35 4.33
C GLN A 30 -19.95 -1.44 5.27
N ARG A 31 -18.97 -2.02 5.97
CA ARG A 31 -18.09 -1.33 6.92
C ARG A 31 -16.69 -1.28 6.33
N VAL A 32 -16.37 -0.16 5.68
CA VAL A 32 -15.07 0.09 5.07
C VAL A 32 -14.28 1.09 5.89
N LEU A 33 -13.01 0.78 6.16
CA LEU A 33 -12.04 1.72 6.73
C LEU A 33 -10.96 2.04 5.69
N ASP A 34 -10.75 3.32 5.42
CA ASP A 34 -9.62 3.79 4.60
C ASP A 34 -8.47 4.24 5.50
N ILE A 35 -7.29 3.66 5.30
CA ILE A 35 -6.06 3.99 6.05
C ILE A 35 -4.99 4.64 5.16
N GLY A 36 -5.37 5.14 3.98
CA GLY A 36 -4.45 5.78 3.03
C GLY A 36 -3.83 7.09 3.53
N ALA A 37 -4.40 7.71 4.56
CA ALA A 37 -3.80 8.86 5.24
C ALA A 37 -2.71 8.48 6.26
N GLY A 38 -2.55 7.19 6.57
CA GLY A 38 -1.57 6.68 7.52
C GLY A 38 -2.19 5.83 8.64
N LEU A 39 -1.33 5.30 9.50
CA LEU A 39 -1.69 4.34 10.56
C LEU A 39 -1.95 5.00 11.93
N ASP A 40 -1.63 6.28 12.08
CA ASP A 40 -1.72 7.00 13.37
C ASP A 40 -3.17 7.19 13.85
N ALA A 41 -4.13 7.14 12.94
CA ALA A 41 -5.56 7.33 13.22
C ALA A 41 -6.36 6.01 13.26
N LEU A 42 -5.69 4.86 13.38
CA LEU A 42 -6.38 3.58 13.52
C LEU A 42 -7.28 3.58 14.77
N PRO A 43 -8.54 3.13 14.67
CA PRO A 43 -9.41 3.05 15.83
C PRO A 43 -8.91 2.00 16.84
N GLU A 44 -9.26 2.18 18.11
CA GLU A 44 -8.92 1.22 19.17
C GLU A 44 -9.69 -0.10 19.01
N GLU A 45 -10.89 -0.07 18.45
CA GLU A 45 -11.75 -1.23 18.22
C GLU A 45 -12.42 -1.14 16.85
N GLY A 46 -12.77 -2.29 16.26
CA GLY A 46 -13.38 -2.34 14.94
C GLY A 46 -13.79 -3.76 14.51
N GLU A 47 -14.75 -3.82 13.60
CA GLU A 47 -15.18 -5.01 12.89
C GLU A 47 -15.52 -4.57 11.46
N PHE A 48 -14.48 -4.35 10.66
CA PHE A 48 -14.62 -3.87 9.29
C PHE A 48 -14.66 -5.05 8.32
N ASP A 49 -15.57 -5.00 7.36
CA ASP A 49 -15.65 -5.97 6.26
C ASP A 49 -14.44 -5.79 5.32
N LEU A 50 -13.99 -4.54 5.18
CA LEU A 50 -12.86 -4.18 4.34
C LEU A 50 -12.06 -3.04 4.96
N ILE A 51 -10.74 -3.20 5.04
CA ILE A 51 -9.80 -2.11 5.29
C ILE A 51 -9.01 -1.91 3.99
N VAL A 52 -9.00 -0.69 3.46
CA VAL A 52 -8.25 -0.34 2.26
C VAL A 52 -7.03 0.49 2.63
N ALA A 53 -5.88 0.13 2.07
CA ALA A 53 -4.60 0.79 2.28
C ALA A 53 -3.97 1.21 0.94
N PRO A 54 -4.57 2.21 0.28
CA PRO A 54 -4.02 2.76 -0.96
C PRO A 54 -2.74 3.55 -0.72
N ASN A 55 -1.84 3.60 -1.71
CA ASN A 55 -0.53 4.27 -1.63
C ASN A 55 0.39 3.79 -0.49
N ASP A 56 0.21 2.56 -0.01
CA ASP A 56 1.03 1.90 1.00
C ASP A 56 1.38 2.74 2.25
N PRO A 57 0.46 2.89 3.20
CA PRO A 57 0.74 3.56 4.48
C PRO A 57 1.80 2.83 5.34
N PHE A 58 2.24 1.63 4.93
CA PHE A 58 3.29 0.87 5.61
C PHE A 58 4.70 1.13 5.04
N SER A 59 4.81 1.86 3.93
CA SER A 59 6.06 2.05 3.20
C SER A 59 7.17 2.71 4.02
N GLY A 60 6.82 3.55 5.01
CA GLY A 60 7.77 4.16 5.94
C GLY A 60 8.28 3.24 7.06
N ILE A 61 7.74 2.02 7.19
CA ILE A 61 8.12 1.07 8.24
C ILE A 61 9.21 0.14 7.72
N LEU A 62 10.45 0.39 8.16
CA LEU A 62 11.63 -0.25 7.57
C LEU A 62 11.97 -1.60 8.22
N GLU A 63 11.64 -1.79 9.50
CA GLU A 63 12.00 -2.98 10.26
C GLU A 63 10.93 -4.07 10.18
N ASP A 64 11.36 -5.32 10.05
CA ASP A 64 10.45 -6.49 9.92
C ASP A 64 9.43 -6.56 11.07
N GLY A 65 9.92 -6.45 12.31
CA GLY A 65 9.07 -6.54 13.50
C GLY A 65 8.04 -5.42 13.58
N ALA A 66 8.45 -4.19 13.24
CA ALA A 66 7.54 -3.04 13.21
C ALA A 66 6.50 -3.19 12.09
N ARG A 67 6.90 -3.70 10.91
CA ARG A 67 6.01 -3.91 9.76
C ARG A 67 4.97 -4.99 10.07
N ALA A 68 5.39 -6.10 10.69
CA ALA A 68 4.51 -7.16 11.16
C ALA A 68 3.54 -6.67 12.25
N ALA A 69 4.02 -5.88 13.22
CA ALA A 69 3.18 -5.32 14.28
C ALA A 69 2.13 -4.34 13.72
N ALA A 70 2.52 -3.46 12.80
CA ALA A 70 1.60 -2.55 12.11
C ALA A 70 0.53 -3.31 11.32
N LEU A 71 0.94 -4.36 10.59
CA LEU A 71 0.03 -5.22 9.85
C LEU A 71 -0.98 -5.91 10.79
N ALA A 72 -0.51 -6.46 11.91
CA ALA A 72 -1.36 -7.07 12.92
C ALA A 72 -2.33 -6.05 13.56
N ASN A 73 -1.88 -4.82 13.79
CA ASN A 73 -2.70 -3.73 14.33
C ASN A 73 -3.82 -3.28 13.40
N ALA A 74 -3.62 -3.30 12.08
CA ALA A 74 -4.70 -3.06 11.13
C ALA A 74 -5.62 -4.30 11.06
N ARG A 75 -5.03 -5.50 10.93
CA ARG A 75 -5.75 -6.77 10.79
C ARG A 75 -6.70 -7.08 11.95
N ARG A 76 -6.35 -6.70 13.20
CA ARG A 76 -7.22 -6.94 14.38
C ARG A 76 -8.57 -6.22 14.33
N LEU A 77 -8.72 -5.23 13.45
CA LEU A 77 -9.95 -4.46 13.28
C LEU A 77 -10.92 -5.09 12.27
N LEU A 78 -10.51 -6.18 11.61
CA LEU A 78 -11.34 -6.89 10.65
C LEU A 78 -12.42 -7.71 11.37
N ALA A 79 -13.60 -7.75 10.75
CA ALA A 79 -14.57 -8.80 11.03
C ALA A 79 -13.99 -10.19 10.69
N PRO A 80 -14.57 -11.31 11.16
CA PRO A 80 -14.03 -12.66 10.91
C PRO A 80 -13.74 -12.96 9.42
N ASP A 81 -14.63 -12.56 8.52
CA ASP A 81 -14.48 -12.72 7.06
C ASP A 81 -13.96 -11.45 6.36
N GLY A 82 -13.52 -10.46 7.14
CA GLY A 82 -13.05 -9.18 6.62
C GLY A 82 -11.70 -9.28 5.93
N LEU A 83 -11.43 -8.33 5.03
CA LEU A 83 -10.17 -8.26 4.29
C LEU A 83 -9.43 -6.94 4.55
N LEU A 84 -8.11 -6.99 4.71
CA LEU A 84 -7.24 -5.84 4.54
C LEU A 84 -6.59 -5.91 3.16
N VAL A 85 -6.79 -4.89 2.34
CA VAL A 85 -6.25 -4.81 0.98
C VAL A 85 -5.26 -3.67 0.89
N ILE A 86 -4.00 -4.01 0.62
CA ILE A 86 -2.88 -3.08 0.54
C ILE A 86 -2.45 -2.97 -0.91
N GLU A 87 -2.48 -1.76 -1.44
CA GLU A 87 -1.71 -1.42 -2.63
C GLU A 87 -0.30 -1.11 -2.16
N GLY A 88 0.55 -2.12 -2.24
CA GLY A 88 1.89 -2.07 -1.69
C GLY A 88 2.82 -1.28 -2.59
N LEU A 89 3.70 -0.48 -1.99
CA LEU A 89 4.82 0.10 -2.71
C LEU A 89 5.63 -1.06 -3.26
N TYR A 90 5.75 -1.12 -4.59
CA TYR A 90 6.46 -2.18 -5.28
C TYR A 90 7.57 -1.59 -6.15
N VAL A 91 8.74 -2.23 -6.10
CA VAL A 91 9.85 -1.93 -7.00
C VAL A 91 10.18 -3.23 -7.72
N PRO A 92 9.85 -3.33 -9.02
CA PRO A 92 10.10 -4.55 -9.80
C PRO A 92 11.60 -4.83 -9.93
N PRO A 93 12.04 -6.09 -10.13
CA PRO A 93 13.45 -6.46 -10.18
C PRO A 93 14.27 -5.63 -11.17
N GLN A 94 13.72 -5.33 -12.35
CA GLN A 94 14.39 -4.52 -13.35
C GLN A 94 14.65 -3.08 -12.88
N GLU A 95 13.76 -2.53 -12.05
CA GLU A 95 13.92 -1.19 -11.49
C GLU A 95 14.83 -1.20 -10.26
N ASP A 96 14.82 -2.27 -9.47
CA ASP A 96 15.73 -2.46 -8.34
C ASP A 96 17.20 -2.49 -8.79
N VAL A 97 17.47 -3.14 -9.93
CA VAL A 97 18.79 -3.12 -10.58
C VAL A 97 19.22 -1.69 -10.93
N VAL A 98 18.30 -0.86 -11.44
CA VAL A 98 18.59 0.54 -11.77
C VAL A 98 18.76 1.38 -10.49
N ALA A 99 17.93 1.15 -9.48
CA ALA A 99 18.02 1.82 -8.18
C ALA A 99 19.35 1.53 -7.46
N SER A 100 19.96 0.38 -7.73
CA SER A 100 21.27 -0.03 -7.21
C SER A 100 22.45 0.61 -7.94
N ALA A 101 22.24 1.25 -9.10
CA ALA A 101 23.29 1.92 -9.84
C ALA A 101 23.69 3.27 -9.20
N PRO A 102 24.91 3.80 -9.48
CA PRO A 102 25.38 5.07 -8.91
C PRO A 102 24.49 6.28 -9.18
N ASP A 103 23.69 6.28 -10.24
CA ASP A 103 22.76 7.37 -10.55
C ASP A 103 21.39 7.18 -9.90
N GLY A 104 21.04 5.95 -9.50
CA GLY A 104 19.73 5.57 -8.98
C GLY A 104 18.65 5.49 -10.06
N LEU A 105 17.46 5.06 -9.65
CA LEU A 105 16.26 5.03 -10.49
C LEU A 105 15.60 6.41 -10.46
N ALA A 106 15.52 7.07 -11.61
CA ALA A 106 14.78 8.32 -11.75
C ALA A 106 13.34 8.04 -12.15
N ARG A 107 12.39 8.54 -11.37
CA ARG A 107 10.96 8.58 -11.72
C ARG A 107 10.53 10.03 -11.86
N GLU A 108 9.73 10.32 -12.87
CA GLU A 108 9.14 11.63 -13.08
C GLU A 108 7.64 11.51 -12.94
N ARG A 109 7.05 12.36 -12.10
CA ARG A 109 5.61 12.39 -11.85
C ARG A 109 5.11 13.80 -12.07
N ARG A 110 3.97 13.91 -12.75
CA ARG A 110 3.26 15.18 -12.84
C ARG A 110 2.46 15.40 -11.56
N VAL A 111 2.66 16.54 -10.91
CA VAL A 111 1.93 16.92 -9.70
C VAL A 111 0.73 17.82 -10.03
N GLU A 112 -0.14 18.07 -9.06
CA GLU A 112 -1.44 18.73 -9.25
C GLU A 112 -1.35 20.13 -9.90
N ASP A 113 -0.30 20.89 -9.61
CA ASP A 113 -0.06 22.21 -10.21
C ASP A 113 0.45 22.15 -11.66
N GLY A 114 0.59 20.94 -12.21
CA GLY A 114 1.05 20.65 -13.55
C GLY A 114 2.57 20.61 -13.71
N SER A 115 3.34 20.88 -12.66
CA SER A 115 4.80 20.74 -12.65
C SER A 115 5.22 19.27 -12.64
N ILE A 116 6.49 19.02 -13.01
CA ILE A 116 7.09 17.70 -12.99
C ILE A 116 7.97 17.62 -11.75
N GLU A 117 7.61 16.72 -10.85
CA GLU A 117 8.45 16.32 -9.74
C GLU A 117 9.33 15.15 -10.20
N ARG A 118 10.64 15.32 -10.04
CA ARG A 118 11.60 14.25 -10.27
C ARG A 118 11.98 13.64 -8.94
N GLU A 119 11.82 12.33 -8.85
CA GLU A 119 12.23 11.52 -7.72
C GLU A 119 13.43 10.66 -8.13
N VAL A 120 14.43 10.57 -7.27
CA VAL A 120 15.57 9.66 -7.44
C VAL A 120 15.59 8.67 -6.30
N TRP A 121 15.46 7.39 -6.67
CA TRP A 121 15.39 6.25 -5.78
C TRP A 121 16.74 5.53 -5.77
N ARG A 122 17.31 5.33 -4.58
CA ARG A 122 18.60 4.65 -4.40
C ARG A 122 18.43 3.46 -3.47
N ALA A 123 18.76 2.27 -3.97
CA ALA A 123 18.66 1.05 -3.18
C ALA A 123 19.65 1.07 -2.01
N LEU A 124 19.18 0.66 -0.84
CA LEU A 124 19.97 0.52 0.39
C LEU A 124 20.20 -0.95 0.77
N GLY A 125 19.63 -1.89 0.01
CA GLY A 125 19.52 -3.31 0.35
C GLY A 125 18.16 -3.64 0.97
N ASP A 126 17.83 -4.94 1.01
CA ASP A 126 16.61 -5.48 1.65
C ASP A 126 15.30 -4.76 1.24
N HIS A 127 15.19 -4.42 -0.05
CA HIS A 127 14.06 -3.67 -0.62
C HIS A 127 13.82 -2.30 0.04
N GLN A 128 14.84 -1.71 0.66
CA GLN A 128 14.79 -0.35 1.19
C GLN A 128 15.42 0.64 0.20
N TYR A 129 14.85 1.85 0.16
CA TYR A 129 15.27 2.89 -0.76
C TYR A 129 15.36 4.25 -0.06
N ASP A 130 16.41 5.01 -0.38
CA ASP A 130 16.47 6.46 -0.15
C ASP A 130 15.82 7.14 -1.35
N VAL A 131 14.69 7.81 -1.13
CA VAL A 131 13.92 8.52 -2.16
C VAL A 131 14.15 10.00 -1.97
N ARG A 132 14.66 10.67 -3.01
CA ARG A 132 14.94 12.11 -2.99
C ARG A 132 14.10 12.82 -4.02
N THR A 133 13.42 13.87 -3.60
CA THR A 133 12.70 14.81 -4.47
C THR A 133 13.44 16.15 -4.48
N ASN A 134 12.91 17.14 -5.19
CA ASN A 134 13.48 18.49 -5.27
C ASN A 134 13.52 19.23 -3.92
N GLY A 135 12.77 18.78 -2.90
CA GLY A 135 12.66 19.47 -1.60
C GLY A 135 12.76 18.59 -0.37
N SER A 136 12.75 17.26 -0.53
CA SER A 136 12.75 16.33 0.60
C SER A 136 13.47 15.02 0.29
N SER A 137 13.78 14.28 1.33
CA SER A 137 14.22 12.89 1.23
C SER A 137 13.47 12.04 2.24
N ALA A 138 13.09 10.84 1.86
CA ALA A 138 12.46 9.86 2.72
C ALA A 138 13.08 8.48 2.51
N ARG A 139 13.08 7.66 3.57
CA ARG A 139 13.38 6.24 3.45
C ARG A 139 12.08 5.47 3.38
N VAL A 140 12.02 4.55 2.44
CA VAL A 140 10.88 3.67 2.25
C VAL A 140 11.35 2.23 2.10
N ARG A 141 10.44 1.29 2.31
CA ARG A 141 10.64 -0.14 2.07
C ARG A 141 9.53 -0.65 1.17
N ALA A 142 9.91 -1.18 0.00
CA ALA A 142 8.97 -1.83 -0.89
C ALA A 142 8.53 -3.19 -0.33
N TRP A 143 7.32 -3.62 -0.67
CA TRP A 143 6.90 -5.00 -0.48
C TRP A 143 7.57 -5.88 -1.53
N HIS A 144 7.76 -7.15 -1.19
CA HIS A 144 8.18 -8.18 -2.13
C HIS A 144 7.41 -9.46 -1.86
N CYS A 145 7.31 -10.34 -2.85
CA CYS A 145 6.44 -11.53 -2.76
C CYS A 145 6.88 -12.56 -1.72
N GLY A 146 8.12 -12.47 -1.23
CA GLY A 146 8.66 -13.31 -0.16
C GLY A 146 8.61 -12.66 1.23
N GLU A 147 7.96 -11.51 1.38
CA GLU A 147 7.96 -10.75 2.64
C GLU A 147 7.36 -11.58 3.77
N THR A 148 8.09 -11.70 4.88
CA THR A 148 7.71 -12.54 6.02
C THR A 148 6.38 -12.10 6.62
N ALA A 149 6.14 -10.80 6.78
CA ALA A 149 4.90 -10.27 7.34
C ALA A 149 3.67 -10.63 6.48
N LEU A 150 3.80 -10.64 5.15
CA LEU A 150 2.71 -11.06 4.25
C LEU A 150 2.48 -12.58 4.34
N ARG A 151 3.56 -13.37 4.32
CA ARG A 151 3.47 -14.83 4.42
C ARG A 151 2.82 -15.27 5.74
N GLU A 152 3.23 -14.68 6.87
CA GLU A 152 2.75 -15.07 8.20
C GLU A 152 1.33 -14.58 8.51
N SER A 153 0.88 -13.53 7.83
CA SER A 153 -0.51 -13.08 7.89
C SER A 153 -1.45 -13.88 6.98
N GLY A 154 -0.93 -14.82 6.18
CA GLY A 154 -1.71 -15.58 5.21
C GLY A 154 -2.14 -14.75 4.00
N ALA A 155 -1.41 -13.67 3.69
CA ALA A 155 -1.74 -12.79 2.60
C ALA A 155 -1.66 -13.50 1.24
N ARG A 156 -2.64 -13.23 0.36
CA ARG A 156 -2.54 -13.51 -1.07
C ARG A 156 -1.97 -12.29 -1.79
N ILE A 157 -1.16 -12.53 -2.82
CA ILE A 157 -0.61 -11.47 -3.66
C ILE A 157 -1.27 -11.51 -5.04
N ALA A 158 -1.67 -10.34 -5.55
CA ALA A 158 -2.26 -10.14 -6.87
C ALA A 158 -1.58 -8.95 -7.58
N GLY A 159 -1.75 -8.84 -8.91
CA GLY A 159 -1.26 -7.73 -9.72
C GLY A 159 -2.26 -6.56 -9.84
N GLY A 160 -3.43 -6.66 -9.22
CA GLY A 160 -4.49 -5.65 -9.32
C GLY A 160 -5.66 -5.92 -8.38
N LEU A 161 -6.50 -4.89 -8.20
CA LEU A 161 -7.70 -4.95 -7.35
C LEU A 161 -8.83 -5.81 -7.96
N ASP A 162 -8.70 -6.16 -9.24
CA ASP A 162 -9.49 -7.13 -9.98
C ASP A 162 -9.03 -8.58 -9.77
N GLU A 163 -8.07 -8.80 -8.88
CA GLU A 163 -7.50 -10.11 -8.52
C GLU A 163 -6.69 -10.80 -9.61
N ARG A 164 -6.30 -10.07 -10.66
CA ARG A 164 -5.41 -10.60 -11.69
C ARG A 164 -4.12 -11.14 -11.08
N ASP A 165 -3.57 -12.18 -11.72
CA ASP A 165 -2.35 -12.82 -11.26
C ASP A 165 -1.21 -11.81 -11.11
N PHE A 166 -0.40 -12.00 -10.07
CA PHE A 166 0.77 -11.18 -9.83
C PHE A 166 1.86 -11.51 -10.85
N ASP A 167 2.30 -10.48 -11.60
CA ASP A 167 3.50 -10.53 -12.43
C ASP A 167 4.66 -9.86 -11.68
N PRO A 168 5.73 -10.59 -11.32
CA PRO A 168 6.89 -10.00 -10.64
C PRO A 168 7.67 -9.00 -11.51
N TRP A 169 7.38 -8.92 -12.80
CA TRP A 169 7.95 -7.88 -13.69
C TRP A 169 6.96 -6.75 -13.96
N GLY A 170 5.72 -6.88 -13.47
CA GLY A 170 4.70 -5.84 -13.52
C GLY A 170 4.99 -4.70 -12.54
N ASP A 171 4.17 -3.66 -12.58
CA ASP A 171 4.36 -2.42 -11.82
C ASP A 171 3.63 -2.38 -10.48
N ARG A 172 2.78 -3.38 -10.19
CA ARG A 172 1.85 -3.34 -9.05
C ARG A 172 1.85 -4.62 -8.24
N LEU A 173 1.77 -4.44 -6.91
CA LEU A 173 1.58 -5.51 -5.95
C LEU A 173 0.37 -5.16 -5.06
N ILE A 174 -0.65 -6.00 -5.11
CA ILE A 174 -1.80 -5.95 -4.21
C ILE A 174 -1.68 -7.11 -3.22
N ALA A 175 -1.56 -6.79 -1.93
CA ALA A 175 -1.62 -7.78 -0.87
C ALA A 175 -3.02 -7.81 -0.27
N VAL A 176 -3.62 -9.00 -0.23
CA VAL A 176 -4.94 -9.26 0.36
C VAL A 176 -4.75 -10.12 1.60
N VAL A 177 -4.95 -9.51 2.77
CA VAL A 177 -4.74 -10.13 4.08
C VAL A 177 -6.10 -10.48 4.68
N PRO A 178 -6.37 -11.75 4.99
CA PRO A 178 -7.64 -12.15 5.59
C PRO A 178 -7.72 -11.74 7.07
N GLY A 179 -8.94 -11.65 7.60
CA GLY A 179 -9.22 -11.57 9.04
C GLY A 179 -8.66 -12.76 9.83
N TRP A 180 -8.85 -12.74 11.14
CA TRP A 180 -8.58 -13.90 11.98
C TRP A 180 -9.79 -14.84 11.94
N SER A 181 -9.55 -16.11 11.61
CA SER A 181 -10.51 -17.20 11.69
C SER A 181 -10.70 -17.68 13.12
#